data_AF-A0A9C9F7G2-F1
#
_entry.id   AF-A0A9C9F7G2-F1
#
_cell.length_a   1.000
_cell.length_b   1.000
_cell.length_c   1.000
_cell.angle_alpha   90.00
_cell.angle_beta   90.00
_cell.angle_gamma   90.00
#
_symmetry.space_group_name_H-M   'P 1'
#
loop_
_entity.id
_entity.type
_entity.pdbx_description
1 polymer ?
#
loop_
_entity_poly.entity_id
_entity_poly.type
_entity_poly.pdbx_seq_one_letter_code
_entity_poly.pdbx_strand_id
1 'polypeptide(L)'
;MIRDFIKDLWLLFGRLFPFPTKPGLRRVGRPDRSSPVLVTCNFELTVRKVVQTLRRDAIDAWLLVAPTKGFNVWCAAGGGHFTTDTVVSIINTSGIDNMVDHRKLILPQLSATGVNIRALKKRTGWNPGFGPVDIKHLAAYLGRGKLKAEQEHRCVTFPLRDRLVMGTNLGFNSLLFLLLPMLVVSIWKSGLWWKSLPLLFVLAVLNTVLVFWLPGKPGVQKGFSLGLMVSALFVVVSQAVWGMGPWETMGWTGWVVFLSTYLGYDMPSWSPLWRADVKELVLGVKRTRVEVIPEQCIGCGLCTTVCPANVFEMDSSTKKSTVVNLDACQACGACIENCPKEAIESNFRAGICSCPTCTVINAAKSLGQPAYNQNEPVVDAADPAQCCDSGACDCQDEAAPDSHAESDELYRNGLTKVAVTHNKEPVLRVIDNISLDKTKEDS
;
A
#
# COMPACT_ATOMS: atom_id res chain seq x y z
N MET A 1 32.23 5.20 5.14
CA MET A 1 31.80 6.36 4.33
C MET A 1 31.58 5.98 2.86
N ILE A 2 32.61 5.69 2.05
CA ILE A 2 32.42 5.31 0.61
C ILE A 2 31.60 4.02 0.45
N ARG A 3 31.91 2.97 1.23
CA ARG A 3 31.15 1.72 1.24
C ARG A 3 29.67 1.92 1.59
N ASP A 4 29.39 2.79 2.55
CA ASP A 4 28.02 3.06 2.99
C ASP A 4 27.28 3.92 1.97
N PHE A 5 27.98 4.84 1.31
CA PHE A 5 27.44 5.64 0.21
C PHE A 5 27.08 4.79 -1.01
N ILE A 6 27.95 3.86 -1.43
CA ILE A 6 27.66 2.92 -2.53
C ILE A 6 26.46 2.03 -2.17
N LYS A 7 26.41 1.55 -0.92
CA LYS A 7 25.25 0.79 -0.42
C LYS A 7 23.98 1.62 -0.41
N ASP A 8 24.06 2.90 -0.02
CA ASP A 8 22.90 3.79 0.00
C ASP A 8 22.42 4.08 -1.42
N LEU A 9 23.33 4.26 -2.38
CA LEU A 9 23.02 4.38 -3.79
C LEU A 9 22.32 3.12 -4.32
N TRP A 10 22.85 1.93 -4.00
CA TRP A 10 22.24 0.67 -4.38
C TRP A 10 20.88 0.45 -3.73
N LEU A 11 20.70 0.76 -2.45
CA LEU A 11 19.40 0.67 -1.76
C LEU A 11 18.41 1.73 -2.24
N LEU A 12 18.90 2.82 -2.83
CA LEU A 12 18.09 3.85 -3.44
C LEU A 12 17.62 3.46 -4.83
N PHE A 13 18.48 2.91 -5.68
CA PHE A 13 18.21 2.60 -7.08
C PHE A 13 17.83 1.15 -7.32
N GLY A 14 18.50 0.20 -6.68
CA GLY A 14 18.22 -1.23 -6.70
C GLY A 14 17.09 -1.68 -5.77
N ARG A 15 16.05 -0.86 -5.55
CA ARG A 15 14.90 -1.23 -4.68
C ARG A 15 14.16 -2.49 -5.12
N LEU A 16 14.29 -2.87 -6.39
CA LEU A 16 13.81 -4.14 -6.95
C LEU A 16 14.49 -5.37 -6.33
N PHE A 17 15.69 -5.22 -5.80
CA PHE A 17 16.47 -6.27 -5.15
C PHE A 17 16.57 -5.97 -3.65
N PRO A 18 15.62 -6.44 -2.83
CA PRO A 18 15.60 -6.12 -1.42
C PRO A 18 16.80 -6.74 -0.69
N PHE A 19 17.46 -5.94 0.15
CA PHE A 19 18.50 -6.40 1.08
C PHE A 19 17.89 -6.49 2.48
N PRO A 20 17.55 -7.70 2.94
CA PRO A 20 16.98 -7.87 4.27
C PRO A 20 18.06 -7.77 5.35
N THR A 21 17.76 -7.04 6.42
CA THR A 21 18.49 -7.18 7.68
C THR A 21 17.99 -8.42 8.43
N LYS A 22 18.85 -9.01 9.27
CA LYS A 22 18.45 -10.08 10.19
C LYS A 22 17.29 -9.62 11.10
N PRO A 23 16.13 -10.30 11.07
CA PRO A 23 15.02 -10.06 12.00
C PRO A 23 15.43 -10.32 13.45
N GLY A 24 14.71 -9.72 14.39
CA GLY A 24 14.95 -9.93 15.83
C GLY A 24 14.89 -8.64 16.64
N LEU A 25 15.13 -8.79 17.95
CA LEU A 25 15.24 -7.68 18.88
C LEU A 25 16.58 -6.96 18.71
N ARG A 26 16.54 -5.63 18.68
CA ARG A 26 17.72 -4.77 18.65
C ARG A 26 17.66 -3.77 19.78
N ARG A 27 18.77 -3.66 20.49
CA ARG A 27 19.00 -2.62 21.48
C ARG A 27 19.53 -1.37 20.80
N VAL A 28 18.84 -0.24 20.96
CA VAL A 28 19.31 1.06 20.45
C VAL A 28 19.55 1.99 21.63
N GLY A 29 20.80 2.43 21.80
CA GLY A 29 21.20 3.20 22.98
C GLY A 29 21.36 2.29 24.22
N ARG A 30 20.92 2.77 25.37
CA ARG A 30 20.91 2.09 26.67
C ARG A 30 19.48 1.97 27.24
N PRO A 31 18.57 1.26 26.55
CA PRO A 31 17.20 1.14 27.00
C PRO A 31 17.12 0.34 28.30
N ASP A 32 16.25 0.81 29.18
CA ASP A 32 15.86 0.18 30.43
C ASP A 32 14.50 -0.55 30.29
N ARG A 33 13.92 -0.96 31.42
CA ARG A 33 12.63 -1.67 31.46
C ARG A 33 11.42 -0.76 31.20
N SER A 34 11.61 0.55 31.24
CA SER A 34 10.56 1.56 30.97
C SER A 34 10.60 2.11 29.54
N SER A 35 11.68 1.80 28.81
CA SER A 35 11.99 2.32 27.49
C SER A 35 11.00 1.85 26.42
N PRO A 36 10.68 2.69 25.42
CA PRO A 36 9.69 2.39 24.40
C PRO A 36 10.09 1.19 23.54
N VAL A 37 9.08 0.39 23.17
CA VAL A 37 9.21 -0.73 22.23
C VAL A 37 8.65 -0.32 20.87
N LEU A 38 9.51 -0.30 19.85
CA LEU A 38 9.21 0.08 18.48
C LEU A 38 9.22 -1.14 17.57
N VAL A 39 8.35 -1.18 16.57
CA VAL A 39 8.38 -2.20 15.51
C VAL A 39 8.79 -1.58 14.18
N THR A 40 9.58 -2.29 13.39
CA THR A 40 9.91 -1.91 12.01
C THR A 40 10.03 -3.13 11.10
N CYS A 41 10.09 -2.90 9.79
CA CYS A 41 10.32 -3.93 8.78
C CYS A 41 11.81 -4.32 8.70
N ASN A 42 12.14 -5.47 8.12
CA ASN A 42 13.54 -5.87 7.95
C ASN A 42 14.20 -5.36 6.67
N PHE A 43 13.74 -4.26 6.08
CA PHE A 43 14.46 -3.60 5.00
C PHE A 43 15.65 -2.78 5.52
N GLU A 44 16.86 -3.08 5.05
CA GLU A 44 18.12 -2.51 5.55
C GLU A 44 18.11 -0.99 5.63
N LEU A 45 17.64 -0.32 4.57
CA LEU A 45 17.59 1.15 4.55
C LEU A 45 16.63 1.70 5.63
N THR A 46 15.48 1.06 5.84
CA THR A 46 14.53 1.46 6.88
C THR A 46 15.13 1.26 8.25
N VAL A 47 15.69 0.08 8.54
CA VAL A 47 16.30 -0.22 9.84
C VAL A 47 17.44 0.77 10.15
N ARG A 48 18.32 1.04 9.17
CA ARG A 48 19.40 2.03 9.32
C ARG A 48 18.86 3.42 9.63
N LYS A 49 17.85 3.90 8.88
CA LYS A 49 17.24 5.22 9.13
C LYS A 49 16.61 5.33 10.50
N VAL A 50 15.90 4.29 10.96
CA VAL A 50 15.30 4.26 12.30
C VAL A 50 16.39 4.33 13.37
N VAL A 51 17.41 3.46 13.29
CA VAL A 51 18.51 3.44 14.26
C VAL A 51 19.30 4.75 14.28
N GLN A 52 19.57 5.35 13.12
CA GLN A 52 20.25 6.65 13.02
C GLN A 52 19.42 7.77 13.64
N THR A 53 18.11 7.78 13.42
CA THR A 53 17.20 8.78 13.99
C THR A 53 17.13 8.66 15.51
N LEU A 54 16.97 7.44 16.03
CA LEU A 54 16.96 7.19 17.48
C LEU A 54 18.26 7.65 18.15
N ARG A 55 19.42 7.36 17.52
CA ARG A 55 20.72 7.82 18.04
C ARG A 55 20.89 9.33 17.98
N ARG A 56 20.47 9.96 16.87
CA ARG A 56 20.51 11.42 16.70
C ARG A 56 19.69 12.13 17.77
N ASP A 57 18.51 11.60 18.06
CA ASP A 57 17.56 12.19 19.00
C ASP A 57 17.78 11.70 20.46
N ALA A 58 18.86 10.93 20.70
CA ALA A 58 19.20 10.34 22.00
C ALA A 58 18.04 9.57 22.66
N ILE A 59 17.28 8.81 21.86
CA ILE A 59 16.17 7.98 22.32
C ILE A 59 16.68 6.55 22.55
N ASP A 60 16.67 6.13 23.81
CA ASP A 60 16.91 4.75 24.20
C ASP A 60 15.65 3.90 23.96
N ALA A 61 15.74 2.89 23.10
CA ALA A 61 14.57 2.11 22.69
C ALA A 61 14.89 0.65 22.37
N TRP A 62 13.88 -0.20 22.56
CA TRP A 62 13.87 -1.57 22.07
C TRP A 62 13.25 -1.61 20.67
N LEU A 63 13.99 -2.10 19.68
CA LEU A 63 13.54 -2.14 18.29
C LEU A 63 13.33 -3.59 17.82
N LEU A 64 12.07 -3.95 17.57
CA LEU A 64 11.66 -5.21 16.97
C LEU A 64 11.71 -5.11 15.44
N VAL A 65 12.63 -5.86 14.83
CA VAL A 65 12.75 -5.94 13.36
C VAL A 65 11.97 -7.16 12.86
N ALA A 66 10.80 -6.91 12.29
CA ALA A 66 9.88 -7.93 11.80
C ALA A 66 10.33 -8.51 10.44
N PRO A 67 10.20 -9.83 10.21
CA PRO A 67 10.63 -10.49 8.98
C PRO A 67 9.69 -10.18 7.80
N THR A 68 10.06 -9.23 6.96
CA THR A 68 9.24 -8.75 5.83
C THR A 68 9.93 -8.91 4.48
N LYS A 69 10.81 -9.91 4.36
CA LYS A 69 11.58 -10.24 3.14
C LYS A 69 12.44 -9.10 2.58
N GLY A 70 12.74 -8.08 3.39
CA GLY A 70 13.51 -6.91 2.97
C GLY A 70 12.68 -5.86 2.23
N PHE A 71 11.35 -5.89 2.31
CA PHE A 71 10.49 -4.81 1.82
C PHE A 71 10.32 -3.70 2.86
N ASN A 72 10.18 -2.45 2.39
CA ASN A 72 9.85 -1.31 3.23
C ASN A 72 8.47 -1.48 3.88
N VAL A 73 8.18 -0.70 4.93
CA VAL A 73 6.96 -0.83 5.74
C VAL A 73 5.67 -0.81 4.91
N TRP A 74 5.47 0.22 4.08
CA TRP A 74 4.22 0.41 3.33
C TRP A 74 4.03 -0.71 2.29
N CYS A 75 5.08 -1.00 1.51
CA CYS A 75 5.04 -2.07 0.52
C CYS A 75 4.87 -3.44 1.16
N ALA A 76 5.50 -3.69 2.31
CA ALA A 76 5.36 -4.94 3.04
C ALA A 76 3.95 -5.11 3.64
N ALA A 77 3.38 -4.05 4.21
CA ALA A 77 2.04 -4.08 4.80
C ALA A 77 0.96 -4.26 3.75
N GLY A 78 1.02 -3.48 2.67
CA GLY A 78 0.17 -3.75 1.51
C GLY A 78 0.42 -5.16 0.97
N GLY A 79 1.69 -5.59 0.92
CA GLY A 79 2.13 -6.84 0.28
C GLY A 79 1.82 -8.13 1.04
N GLY A 80 1.12 -8.05 2.18
CA GLY A 80 0.89 -9.21 3.03
C GLY A 80 2.17 -9.79 3.64
N HIS A 81 3.23 -8.99 3.75
CA HIS A 81 4.51 -9.36 4.38
C HIS A 81 4.75 -8.68 5.73
N PHE A 82 4.01 -7.61 6.02
CA PHE A 82 3.96 -6.96 7.33
C PHE A 82 2.53 -7.06 7.84
N THR A 83 2.19 -8.19 8.46
CA THR A 83 0.83 -8.47 8.93
C THR A 83 0.76 -8.54 10.45
N THR A 84 -0.46 -8.58 10.98
CA THR A 84 -0.70 -8.93 12.39
C THR A 84 0.07 -10.18 12.82
N ASP A 85 0.08 -11.24 12.00
CA ASP A 85 0.82 -12.48 12.31
C ASP A 85 2.32 -12.27 12.37
N THR A 86 2.87 -11.48 11.45
CA THR A 86 4.30 -11.16 11.44
C THR A 86 4.70 -10.43 12.73
N VAL A 87 3.85 -9.51 13.18
CA VAL A 87 4.09 -8.75 14.43
C VAL A 87 3.93 -9.64 15.67
N VAL A 88 2.92 -10.51 15.71
CA VAL A 88 2.74 -11.50 16.79
C VAL A 88 3.96 -12.42 16.89
N SER A 89 4.43 -12.93 15.74
CA SER A 89 5.59 -13.81 15.67
C SER A 89 6.84 -13.14 16.23
N ILE A 90 7.14 -11.89 15.85
CA ILE A 90 8.34 -11.21 16.34
C ILE A 90 8.24 -10.87 17.83
N ILE A 91 7.07 -10.53 18.36
CA ILE A 91 6.89 -10.32 19.80
C ILE A 91 7.23 -11.61 20.55
N ASN A 92 6.59 -12.71 20.19
CA ASN A 92 6.73 -14.00 20.89
C ASN A 92 8.14 -14.60 20.78
N THR A 93 8.85 -14.37 19.67
CA THR A 93 10.19 -14.94 19.44
C THR A 93 11.34 -14.05 19.91
N SER A 94 11.07 -12.76 20.19
CA SER A 94 12.11 -11.78 20.53
C SER A 94 12.56 -11.80 21.99
N GLY A 95 11.76 -12.38 22.89
CA GLY A 95 11.98 -12.30 24.34
C GLY A 95 11.72 -10.91 24.94
N ILE A 96 11.04 -10.01 24.20
CA ILE A 96 10.79 -8.62 24.64
C ILE A 96 10.01 -8.54 25.96
N ASP A 97 9.15 -9.53 26.25
CA ASP A 97 8.39 -9.62 27.50
C ASP A 97 9.28 -9.63 28.75
N ASN A 98 10.51 -10.13 28.65
CA ASN A 98 11.46 -10.18 29.78
C ASN A 98 12.30 -8.89 29.91
N MET A 99 12.20 -7.98 28.95
CA MET A 99 13.08 -6.81 28.85
C MET A 99 12.39 -5.51 29.29
N VAL A 100 11.07 -5.47 29.36
CA VAL A 100 10.28 -4.28 29.74
C VAL A 100 9.17 -4.62 30.73
N ASP A 101 8.81 -3.66 31.58
CA ASP A 101 7.75 -3.81 32.60
C ASP A 101 6.38 -3.35 32.10
N HIS A 102 6.28 -3.00 30.82
CA HIS A 102 5.07 -2.51 30.19
C HIS A 102 4.74 -3.32 28.94
N ARG A 103 3.47 -3.27 28.52
CA ARG A 103 3.04 -3.87 27.26
C ARG A 103 2.68 -2.86 26.17
N LYS A 104 3.31 -1.67 26.17
CA LYS A 104 3.09 -0.66 25.12
C LYS A 104 3.94 -0.97 23.89
N LEU A 105 3.33 -0.94 22.71
CA LEU A 105 4.00 -1.21 21.42
C LEU A 105 3.72 -0.09 20.43
N ILE A 106 4.76 0.45 19.79
CA ILE A 106 4.63 1.51 18.79
C ILE A 106 4.87 0.93 17.40
N LEU A 107 3.83 0.94 16.58
CA LEU A 107 3.84 0.50 15.19
C LEU A 107 4.06 1.70 14.26
N PRO A 108 4.71 1.51 13.10
CA PRO A 108 4.70 2.55 12.07
C PRO A 108 3.28 2.76 11.54
N GLN A 109 2.85 4.02 11.36
CA GLN A 109 1.49 4.30 10.88
C GLN A 109 1.18 3.66 9.52
N LEU A 110 2.17 3.63 8.63
CA LEU A 110 2.09 3.05 7.29
C LEU A 110 1.97 1.52 7.28
N SER A 111 2.03 0.84 8.43
CA SER A 111 1.74 -0.60 8.51
C SER A 111 0.25 -0.90 8.74
N ALA A 112 -0.60 0.12 8.94
CA ALA A 112 -2.02 -0.06 9.26
C ALA A 112 -2.83 -0.79 8.18
N THR A 113 -2.33 -0.86 6.94
CA THR A 113 -2.97 -1.63 5.86
C THR A 113 -2.88 -3.14 6.03
N GLY A 114 -1.91 -3.63 6.82
CA GLY A 114 -1.72 -5.07 7.07
C GLY A 114 -1.77 -5.47 8.54
N VAL A 115 -1.71 -4.51 9.47
CA VAL A 115 -1.73 -4.76 10.92
C VAL A 115 -3.02 -4.26 11.53
N ASN A 116 -3.74 -5.19 12.14
CA ASN A 116 -4.94 -4.96 12.90
C ASN A 116 -4.60 -4.86 14.39
N ILE A 117 -4.72 -3.66 14.97
CA ILE A 117 -4.31 -3.42 16.35
C ILE A 117 -5.18 -4.16 17.38
N ARG A 118 -6.46 -4.43 17.06
CA ARG A 118 -7.38 -5.13 17.95
C ARG A 118 -7.06 -6.62 17.99
N ALA A 119 -6.87 -7.22 16.82
CA ALA A 119 -6.46 -8.62 16.72
C ALA A 119 -5.09 -8.83 17.38
N LEU A 120 -4.14 -7.91 17.16
CA LEU A 120 -2.82 -7.94 17.79
C LEU A 120 -2.93 -7.89 19.32
N LYS A 121 -3.75 -6.98 19.86
CA LYS A 121 -4.00 -6.87 21.30
C LYS A 121 -4.63 -8.13 21.88
N LYS A 122 -5.65 -8.69 21.20
CA LYS A 122 -6.32 -9.93 21.63
C LYS A 122 -5.36 -11.12 21.70
N ARG A 123 -4.42 -11.21 20.75
CA ARG A 123 -3.51 -12.37 20.61
C ARG A 123 -2.25 -12.29 21.47
N THR A 124 -1.80 -11.10 21.83
CA THR A 124 -0.51 -10.91 22.53
C THR A 124 -0.65 -10.29 23.91
N GLY A 125 -1.80 -9.69 24.23
CA GLY A 125 -1.96 -8.86 25.43
C GLY A 125 -1.20 -7.53 25.38
N TRP A 126 -0.48 -7.24 24.29
CA TRP A 126 0.17 -5.95 24.09
C TRP A 126 -0.84 -4.87 23.69
N ASN A 127 -0.52 -3.62 24.02
CA ASN A 127 -1.25 -2.42 23.68
C ASN A 127 -0.55 -1.72 22.50
N PRO A 128 -0.83 -2.13 21.26
CA PRO A 128 -0.32 -1.48 20.07
C PRO A 128 -0.96 -0.10 19.85
N GLY A 129 -0.13 0.85 19.45
CA GLY A 129 -0.55 2.14 18.93
C GLY A 129 0.27 2.50 17.70
N PHE A 130 -0.34 3.22 16.76
CA PHE A 130 0.37 3.76 15.61
C PHE A 130 1.12 5.03 16.01
N GLY A 131 2.44 5.02 15.78
CA GLY A 131 3.29 6.20 15.90
C GLY A 131 3.13 7.15 14.72
N PRO A 132 4.06 8.11 14.55
CA PRO A 132 4.02 9.06 13.43
C PRO A 132 4.31 8.38 12.07
N VAL A 133 3.95 9.05 10.97
CA VAL A 133 4.31 8.61 9.61
C VAL A 133 5.83 8.62 9.40
N ASP A 134 6.50 9.71 9.77
CA ASP A 134 7.95 9.86 9.68
C ASP A 134 8.59 9.71 11.07
N ILE A 135 9.59 8.83 11.15
CA ILE A 135 10.36 8.54 12.36
C ILE A 135 11.02 9.79 12.96
N LYS A 136 11.29 10.83 12.17
CA LYS A 136 11.86 12.10 12.67
C LYS A 136 10.97 12.78 13.72
N HIS A 137 9.67 12.49 13.72
CA HIS A 137 8.72 13.05 14.68
C HIS A 137 8.51 12.16 15.90
N LEU A 138 9.27 11.06 16.05
CA LEU A 138 9.12 10.14 17.17
C LEU A 138 9.43 10.82 18.52
N ALA A 139 10.47 11.66 18.59
CA ALA A 139 10.79 12.40 19.82
C ALA A 139 9.60 13.27 20.28
N ALA A 140 8.98 13.99 19.34
CA ALA A 140 7.80 14.82 19.62
C ALA A 140 6.58 13.96 20.02
N TYR A 141 6.40 12.81 19.37
CA TYR A 141 5.35 11.85 19.70
C TYR A 141 5.50 11.27 21.12
N LEU A 142 6.74 10.99 21.56
CA LEU A 142 7.02 10.49 22.91
C LEU A 142 6.92 11.58 23.98
N GLY A 143 7.30 12.82 23.66
CA GLY A 143 7.37 13.94 24.61
C GLY A 143 6.09 14.76 24.82
N ARG A 144 5.12 14.73 23.88
CA ARG A 144 3.86 15.51 23.98
C ARG A 144 2.65 14.64 24.30
N GLY A 145 1.73 15.16 25.12
CA GLY A 145 0.39 14.60 25.27
C GLY A 145 -0.34 14.53 23.92
N LYS A 146 -0.98 13.38 23.68
CA LYS A 146 -1.56 12.89 22.42
C LYS A 146 -2.18 13.96 21.48
N LEU A 147 -2.91 14.95 21.96
CA LEU A 147 -3.94 15.63 21.14
C LEU A 147 -3.45 16.53 19.97
N LYS A 148 -2.28 17.19 20.02
CA LYS A 148 -1.85 18.12 18.94
C LYS A 148 -0.78 17.55 18.00
N ALA A 149 0.04 16.60 18.45
CA ALA A 149 1.02 15.92 17.60
C ALA A 149 0.35 14.91 16.63
N GLU A 150 -0.91 14.55 16.90
CA GLU A 150 -1.68 13.52 16.22
C GLU A 150 -2.32 13.92 14.89
N GLN A 151 -2.30 15.19 14.48
CA GLN A 151 -2.82 15.61 13.16
C GLN A 151 -1.69 16.00 12.19
N GLU A 152 -0.71 16.78 12.65
CA GLU A 152 0.34 17.32 11.78
C GLU A 152 1.37 16.27 11.34
N HIS A 153 1.73 15.33 12.21
CA HIS A 153 2.75 14.30 11.93
C HIS A 153 2.16 13.00 11.35
N ARG A 154 0.88 13.03 10.98
CA ARG A 154 0.15 11.88 10.42
C ARG A 154 -0.08 11.96 8.91
N CYS A 155 0.22 13.11 8.29
CA CYS A 155 0.09 13.32 6.85
C CYS A 155 1.42 13.09 6.13
N VAL A 156 1.38 12.44 4.96
CA VAL A 156 2.57 12.32 4.10
C VAL A 156 2.67 13.58 3.23
N THR A 157 3.75 14.33 3.40
CA THR A 157 4.12 15.41 2.47
C THR A 157 5.00 14.87 1.36
N PHE A 158 4.92 15.46 0.16
CA PHE A 158 5.79 15.11 -0.97
C PHE A 158 6.61 16.32 -1.45
N PRO A 159 7.66 16.72 -0.70
CA PRO A 159 8.52 17.85 -1.04
C PRO A 159 9.42 17.58 -2.25
N LEU A 160 10.07 18.63 -2.77
CA LEU A 160 10.92 18.56 -3.97
C LEU A 160 12.02 17.48 -3.87
N ARG A 161 12.66 17.35 -2.70
CA ARG A 161 13.70 16.33 -2.50
C ARG A 161 13.16 14.91 -2.71
N ASP A 162 11.98 14.62 -2.19
CA ASP A 162 11.37 13.30 -2.31
C ASP A 162 10.88 13.04 -3.74
N ARG A 163 10.43 14.09 -4.44
CA ARG A 163 10.11 14.05 -5.88
C ARG A 163 11.33 13.71 -6.73
N LEU A 164 12.49 14.32 -6.44
CA LEU A 164 13.74 14.03 -7.15
C LEU A 164 14.21 12.59 -6.91
N VAL A 165 14.16 12.14 -5.65
CA VAL A 165 14.48 10.76 -5.29
C VAL A 165 13.55 9.78 -6.00
N MET A 166 12.25 10.09 -6.08
CA MET A 166 11.28 9.28 -6.80
C MET A 166 11.55 9.26 -8.31
N GLY A 167 11.79 10.41 -8.93
CA GLY A 167 12.01 10.51 -10.38
C GLY A 167 13.28 9.82 -10.84
N THR A 168 14.33 9.94 -10.04
CA THR A 168 15.60 9.23 -10.30
C THR A 168 15.44 7.73 -10.13
N ASN A 169 14.69 7.27 -9.12
CA ASN A 169 14.38 5.85 -8.93
C ASN A 169 13.49 5.30 -10.07
N LEU A 170 12.44 6.01 -10.44
CA LEU A 170 11.56 5.69 -11.56
C LEU A 170 12.38 5.58 -12.85
N GLY A 171 13.16 6.60 -13.18
CA GLY A 171 14.03 6.61 -14.35
C GLY A 171 14.98 5.40 -14.36
N PHE A 172 15.67 5.12 -13.24
CA PHE A 172 16.58 3.99 -13.15
C PHE A 172 15.88 2.63 -13.34
N ASN A 173 14.72 2.41 -12.71
CA ASN A 173 13.98 1.16 -12.86
C ASN A 173 13.45 1.00 -14.29
N SER A 174 12.89 2.06 -14.86
CA SER A 174 12.42 2.05 -16.25
C SER A 174 13.57 1.78 -17.22
N LEU A 175 14.77 2.33 -16.98
CA LEU A 175 15.97 2.00 -17.74
C LEU A 175 16.31 0.51 -17.66
N LEU A 176 16.27 -0.09 -16.46
CA LEU A 176 16.57 -1.52 -16.29
C LEU A 176 15.63 -2.41 -17.12
N PHE A 177 14.33 -2.10 -17.13
CA PHE A 177 13.34 -2.88 -17.89
C PHE A 177 13.36 -2.62 -19.40
N LEU A 178 13.70 -1.40 -19.82
CA LEU A 178 13.68 -1.01 -21.24
C LEU A 178 15.04 -1.18 -21.93
N LEU A 179 16.13 -1.41 -21.20
CA LEU A 179 17.46 -1.60 -21.77
C LEU A 179 17.50 -2.79 -22.74
N LEU A 180 17.06 -3.98 -22.31
CA LEU A 180 17.09 -5.18 -23.16
C LEU A 180 16.19 -5.05 -24.40
N PRO A 181 14.90 -4.65 -24.29
CA PRO A 181 14.07 -4.36 -25.45
C PRO A 181 14.69 -3.33 -26.40
N MET A 182 15.27 -2.25 -25.87
CA MET A 182 15.90 -1.20 -26.69
C MET A 182 17.18 -1.67 -27.39
N LEU A 183 17.98 -2.54 -26.76
CA LEU A 183 19.15 -3.16 -27.39
C LEU A 183 18.75 -4.11 -28.51
N VAL A 184 17.69 -4.89 -28.32
CA VAL A 184 17.11 -5.74 -29.37
C VAL A 184 16.66 -4.88 -30.54
N VAL A 185 15.83 -3.85 -30.30
CA VAL A 185 15.38 -2.91 -31.34
C VAL A 185 16.54 -2.20 -32.04
N SER A 186 17.67 -2.00 -31.36
CA SER A 186 18.88 -1.41 -31.95
C SER A 186 19.52 -2.24 -33.06
N ILE A 187 19.19 -3.52 -33.19
CA ILE A 187 19.64 -4.37 -34.31
C ILE A 187 19.08 -3.84 -35.64
N TRP A 188 17.85 -3.34 -35.64
CA TRP A 188 17.18 -2.81 -36.84
C TRP A 188 17.37 -1.30 -37.00
N LYS A 189 17.53 -0.55 -35.90
CA LYS A 189 17.65 0.91 -35.93
C LYS A 189 18.83 1.38 -35.08
N SER A 190 19.95 1.64 -35.74
CA SER A 190 21.15 2.13 -35.07
C SER A 190 20.86 3.47 -34.37
N GLY A 191 21.27 3.55 -33.11
CA GLY A 191 21.24 4.79 -32.34
C GLY A 191 19.94 5.15 -31.62
N LEU A 192 18.88 4.33 -31.70
CA LEU A 192 17.64 4.60 -30.97
C LEU A 192 17.83 4.46 -29.45
N TRP A 193 18.56 3.44 -29.01
CA TRP A 193 18.73 3.12 -27.59
C TRP A 193 19.49 4.22 -26.83
N TRP A 194 20.65 4.68 -27.33
CA TRP A 194 21.47 5.66 -26.60
C TRP A 194 20.84 7.06 -26.54
N LYS A 195 19.90 7.38 -27.44
CA LYS A 195 19.10 8.61 -27.38
C LYS A 195 17.87 8.46 -26.48
N SER A 196 17.21 7.31 -26.55
CA SER A 196 15.96 7.06 -25.81
C SER A 196 16.19 6.86 -24.31
N LEU A 197 17.29 6.23 -23.90
CA LEU A 197 17.58 5.98 -22.49
C LEU A 197 17.80 7.29 -21.69
N PRO A 198 18.68 8.23 -22.11
CA PRO A 198 18.81 9.51 -21.42
C PRO A 198 17.52 10.32 -21.45
N LEU A 199 16.82 10.34 -22.58
CA LEU A 199 15.53 11.03 -22.72
C LEU A 199 14.51 10.48 -21.70
N LEU A 200 14.41 9.16 -21.58
CA LEU A 200 13.52 8.51 -20.63
C LEU A 200 13.85 8.90 -19.19
N PHE A 201 15.14 8.91 -18.83
CA PHE A 201 15.56 9.31 -17.48
C PHE A 201 15.22 10.77 -17.17
N VAL A 202 15.48 11.68 -18.12
CA VAL A 202 15.14 13.10 -17.99
C VAL A 202 13.63 13.29 -17.86
N LEU A 203 12.83 12.64 -18.72
CA LEU A 203 11.38 12.69 -18.65
C LEU A 203 10.86 12.16 -17.32
N ALA A 204 11.46 11.08 -16.77
CA ALA A 204 11.05 10.52 -15.49
C ALA A 204 11.26 11.52 -14.34
N VAL A 205 12.40 12.21 -14.32
CA VAL A 205 12.70 13.26 -13.33
C VAL A 205 11.81 14.49 -13.53
N LEU A 206 11.63 14.96 -14.76
CA LEU A 206 10.77 16.10 -15.06
C LEU A 206 9.33 15.84 -14.66
N ASN A 207 8.82 14.64 -14.94
CA ASN A 207 7.48 14.24 -14.56
C ASN A 207 7.30 14.37 -13.04
N THR A 208 8.20 13.82 -12.22
CA THR A 208 8.06 13.85 -10.75
C THR A 208 8.28 15.22 -10.14
N VAL A 209 9.21 16.00 -10.69
CA VAL A 209 9.45 17.36 -10.24
C VAL A 209 8.22 18.21 -10.55
N LEU A 210 7.72 18.17 -11.79
CA LEU A 210 6.65 19.06 -12.27
C LEU A 210 5.23 18.55 -11.96
N VAL A 211 5.08 17.40 -11.30
CA VAL A 211 3.79 16.72 -11.10
C VAL A 211 2.67 17.59 -10.53
N PHE A 212 2.96 18.62 -9.75
CA PHE A 212 1.94 19.51 -9.18
C PHE A 212 1.57 20.70 -10.09
N TRP A 213 2.43 21.03 -11.05
CA TRP A 213 2.22 22.13 -12.00
C TRP A 213 1.73 21.64 -13.37
N LEU A 214 1.88 20.35 -13.66
CA LEU A 214 1.39 19.77 -14.90
C LEU A 214 -0.15 19.77 -14.94
N PRO A 215 -0.75 20.21 -16.07
CA PRO A 215 -2.19 20.21 -16.21
C PRO A 215 -2.74 18.78 -16.30
N GLY A 216 -4.02 18.65 -15.98
CA GLY A 216 -4.72 17.37 -15.98
C GLY A 216 -4.61 16.59 -14.68
N LYS A 217 -5.24 15.41 -14.67
CA LYS A 217 -5.35 14.59 -13.47
C LYS A 217 -4.11 13.69 -13.29
N PRO A 218 -3.76 13.30 -12.05
CA PRO A 218 -2.61 12.41 -11.80
C PRO A 218 -2.65 11.14 -12.64
N GLY A 219 -1.49 10.71 -13.16
CA GLY A 219 -1.35 9.55 -14.04
C GLY A 219 -1.05 9.92 -15.49
N VAL A 220 -1.75 9.27 -16.42
CA VAL A 220 -1.54 9.37 -17.88
C VAL A 220 -1.68 10.80 -18.39
N GLN A 221 -2.68 11.56 -17.91
CA GLN A 221 -2.94 12.93 -18.40
C GLN A 221 -1.79 13.89 -18.12
N LYS A 222 -1.15 13.80 -16.94
CA LYS A 222 0.02 14.61 -16.60
C LYS A 222 1.24 14.20 -17.42
N GLY A 223 1.46 12.89 -17.60
CA GLY A 223 2.52 12.39 -18.47
C GLY A 223 2.35 12.84 -19.92
N PHE A 224 1.13 12.79 -20.45
CA PHE A 224 0.80 13.27 -21.78
C PHE A 224 1.03 14.78 -21.91
N SER A 225 0.58 15.56 -20.92
CA SER A 225 0.78 17.03 -20.89
C SER A 225 2.25 17.41 -20.88
N LEU A 226 3.07 16.75 -20.06
CA LEU A 226 4.53 16.92 -20.08
C LEU A 226 5.10 16.55 -21.45
N GLY A 227 4.62 15.45 -22.03
CA GLY A 227 5.03 14.98 -23.36
C GLY A 227 4.81 16.05 -24.42
N LEU A 228 3.62 16.67 -24.45
CA LEU A 228 3.30 17.75 -25.38
C LEU A 228 4.20 18.97 -25.16
N MET A 229 4.44 19.38 -23.92
CA MET A 229 5.31 20.53 -23.61
C MET A 229 6.76 20.30 -24.05
N VAL A 230 7.32 19.12 -23.73
CA VAL A 230 8.70 18.77 -24.11
C VAL A 230 8.81 18.57 -25.61
N SER A 231 7.80 17.98 -26.26
CA SER A 231 7.74 17.82 -27.71
C SER A 231 7.66 19.16 -28.44
N ALA A 232 6.86 20.12 -27.96
CA ALA A 232 6.81 21.46 -28.54
C ALA A 232 8.17 22.16 -28.47
N LEU A 233 8.84 22.07 -27.32
CA LEU A 233 10.22 22.59 -27.17
C LEU A 233 11.19 21.88 -28.11
N PHE A 234 11.09 20.55 -28.22
CA PHE A 234 11.95 19.77 -29.12
C PHE A 234 11.79 20.18 -30.58
N VAL A 235 10.57 20.41 -31.06
CA VAL A 235 10.31 20.87 -32.44
C VAL A 235 10.96 22.24 -32.69
N VAL A 236 10.82 23.20 -31.77
CA VAL A 236 11.43 24.52 -31.92
C VAL A 236 12.95 24.42 -31.99
N VAL A 237 13.57 23.65 -31.09
CA VAL A 237 15.03 23.47 -31.06
C VAL A 237 15.53 22.70 -32.28
N SER A 238 14.81 21.66 -32.72
CA SER A 238 15.23 20.84 -33.87
C SER A 238 15.20 21.60 -35.18
N GLN A 239 14.23 22.50 -35.35
CA GLN A 239 14.15 23.37 -36.53
C GLN A 239 15.14 24.53 -36.46
N ALA A 240 15.33 25.15 -35.30
CA ALA A 240 16.20 26.33 -35.16
C ALA A 240 17.70 26.00 -35.14
N VAL A 241 18.08 24.83 -34.61
CA VAL A 241 19.50 24.48 -34.36
C VAL A 241 19.99 23.35 -35.25
N TRP A 242 19.16 22.33 -35.45
CA TRP A 242 19.60 21.06 -36.06
C TRP A 242 19.15 20.85 -37.51
N GLY A 243 18.27 21.72 -38.03
CA GLY A 243 17.77 21.61 -39.41
C GLY A 243 17.17 20.24 -39.73
N MET A 244 16.54 19.58 -38.74
CA MET A 244 16.07 18.21 -38.90
C MET A 244 14.90 18.11 -39.88
N GLY A 245 14.89 17.05 -40.69
CA GLY A 245 13.80 16.78 -41.62
C GLY A 245 12.43 16.61 -40.94
N PRO A 246 11.31 16.88 -41.64
CA PRO A 246 9.97 16.79 -41.05
C PRO A 246 9.62 15.40 -40.50
N TRP A 247 10.00 14.34 -41.22
CA TRP A 247 9.72 12.95 -40.82
C TRP A 247 10.45 12.55 -39.53
N GLU A 248 11.71 12.95 -39.40
CA GLU A 248 12.50 12.67 -38.20
C GLU A 248 11.96 13.45 -37.00
N THR A 249 11.62 14.72 -37.21
CA THR A 249 11.04 15.57 -36.16
C THR A 249 9.71 14.99 -35.67
N MET A 250 8.83 14.56 -36.58
CA MET A 250 7.56 13.94 -36.24
C MET A 250 7.74 12.62 -35.46
N GLY A 251 8.68 11.78 -35.90
CA GLY A 251 8.99 10.51 -35.22
C GLY A 251 9.46 10.71 -33.78
N TRP A 252 10.39 11.65 -33.55
CA TRP A 252 10.87 11.95 -32.20
C TRP A 252 9.82 12.63 -31.32
N THR A 253 9.00 13.51 -31.89
CA THR A 253 7.88 14.17 -31.19
C THR A 253 6.89 13.12 -30.69
N GLY A 254 6.51 12.16 -31.53
CA GLY A 254 5.64 11.05 -31.14
C GLY A 254 6.27 10.16 -30.06
N TRP A 255 7.58 9.88 -30.18
CA TRP A 255 8.31 9.07 -29.21
C TRP A 255 8.41 9.74 -27.83
N VAL A 256 8.67 11.05 -27.78
CA VAL A 256 8.69 11.84 -26.53
C VAL A 256 7.32 11.80 -25.84
N VAL A 257 6.23 12.02 -26.59
CA VAL A 257 4.86 11.93 -26.05
C VAL A 257 4.58 10.54 -25.52
N PHE A 258 4.94 9.49 -26.27
CA PHE A 258 4.75 8.10 -25.87
C PHE A 258 5.49 7.78 -24.57
N LEU A 259 6.80 8.06 -24.51
CA LEU A 259 7.62 7.80 -23.32
C LEU A 259 7.12 8.60 -22.11
N SER A 260 6.79 9.87 -22.29
CA SER A 260 6.27 10.71 -21.20
C SER A 260 4.91 10.22 -20.69
N THR A 261 4.04 9.77 -21.60
CA THR A 261 2.73 9.18 -21.25
C THR A 261 2.91 7.86 -20.50
N TYR A 262 3.83 7.00 -20.96
CA TYR A 262 4.20 5.76 -20.27
C TYR A 262 4.78 6.01 -18.87
N LEU A 263 5.61 7.04 -18.72
CA LEU A 263 6.15 7.42 -17.41
C LEU A 263 5.07 8.03 -16.51
N GLY A 264 4.13 8.80 -17.05
CA GLY A 264 2.94 9.26 -16.32
C GLY A 264 2.06 8.11 -15.84
N TYR A 265 1.97 7.05 -16.63
CA TYR A 265 1.32 5.79 -16.25
C TYR A 265 2.04 5.08 -15.09
N ASP A 266 3.36 4.91 -15.14
CA ASP A 266 4.12 4.17 -14.12
C ASP A 266 4.44 4.99 -12.85
N MET A 267 4.28 6.31 -12.94
CA MET A 267 4.61 7.28 -11.91
C MET A 267 4.07 7.04 -10.50
N PRO A 268 2.84 6.53 -10.31
CA PRO A 268 2.32 6.23 -8.99
C PRO A 268 3.16 5.16 -8.24
N SER A 269 4.12 4.48 -8.90
CA SER A 269 5.00 3.45 -8.32
C SER A 269 4.27 2.24 -7.73
N TRP A 270 2.98 2.13 -7.98
CA TRP A 270 2.25 0.90 -8.10
C TRP A 270 1.94 0.78 -9.59
N SER A 271 2.49 -0.22 -10.27
CA SER A 271 2.15 -0.37 -11.68
C SER A 271 0.62 -0.56 -11.78
N PRO A 272 -0.09 0.29 -12.53
CA PRO A 272 -1.55 0.39 -12.48
C PRO A 272 -2.31 -0.80 -13.05
N LEU A 273 -1.63 -1.85 -13.51
CA LEU A 273 -2.22 -3.00 -14.18
C LEU A 273 -3.34 -3.70 -13.38
N TRP A 274 -3.58 -3.34 -12.11
CA TRP A 274 -4.53 -4.09 -11.28
C TRP A 274 -5.29 -3.32 -10.18
N ARG A 275 -5.21 -1.98 -10.08
CA ARG A 275 -5.97 -1.23 -9.03
C ARG A 275 -6.75 -0.02 -9.53
N ALA A 276 -6.37 0.57 -10.66
CA ALA A 276 -7.19 1.56 -11.35
C ALA A 276 -7.83 0.86 -12.54
N ASP A 277 -9.14 0.99 -12.68
CA ASP A 277 -9.82 0.65 -13.93
C ASP A 277 -9.09 1.40 -15.07
N VAL A 278 -8.84 0.77 -16.21
CA VAL A 278 -8.20 1.44 -17.36
C VAL A 278 -8.96 2.73 -17.71
N LYS A 279 -10.28 2.72 -17.46
CA LYS A 279 -11.16 3.88 -17.59
C LYS A 279 -10.85 4.99 -16.59
N GLU A 280 -10.56 4.69 -15.32
CA GLU A 280 -10.14 5.68 -14.32
C GLU A 280 -8.78 6.27 -14.66
N LEU A 281 -7.87 5.45 -15.19
CA LEU A 281 -6.52 5.85 -15.57
C LEU A 281 -6.49 6.79 -16.79
N VAL A 282 -7.35 6.53 -17.78
CA VAL A 282 -7.45 7.32 -19.02
C VAL A 282 -8.29 8.59 -18.80
N LEU A 283 -9.47 8.45 -18.16
CA LEU A 283 -10.38 9.58 -17.92
C LEU A 283 -10.02 10.40 -16.68
N GLY A 284 -9.16 9.86 -15.81
CA GLY A 284 -8.77 10.43 -14.52
C GLY A 284 -9.94 10.57 -13.54
N VAL A 285 -11.09 9.94 -13.78
CA VAL A 285 -12.22 9.95 -12.84
C VAL A 285 -11.99 8.84 -11.85
N LYS A 286 -11.68 9.14 -10.58
CA LYS A 286 -11.65 8.12 -9.52
C LYS A 286 -13.08 7.68 -9.23
N ARG A 287 -13.36 6.38 -9.25
CA ARG A 287 -14.62 5.78 -8.79
C ARG A 287 -14.50 5.26 -7.36
N THR A 288 -13.37 5.49 -6.70
CA THR A 288 -13.16 5.12 -5.30
C THR A 288 -14.23 5.72 -4.41
N ARG A 289 -15.01 4.87 -3.74
CA ARG A 289 -16.03 5.24 -2.77
C ARG A 289 -15.59 4.76 -1.40
N VAL A 290 -15.66 5.65 -0.42
CA VAL A 290 -15.45 5.34 1.00
C VAL A 290 -16.45 6.17 1.77
N GLU A 291 -17.27 5.53 2.60
CA GLU A 291 -18.31 6.18 3.39
C GLU A 291 -18.31 5.63 4.82
N VAL A 292 -18.70 6.47 5.78
CA VAL A 292 -18.83 6.07 7.19
C VAL A 292 -20.30 5.88 7.49
N ILE A 293 -20.68 4.71 8.00
CA ILE A 293 -22.03 4.42 8.48
C ILE A 293 -22.19 5.07 9.87
N PRO A 294 -22.96 6.16 10.02
CA PRO A 294 -23.02 6.87 11.29
C PRO A 294 -23.55 6.02 12.42
N GLU A 295 -24.51 5.12 12.16
CA GLU A 295 -25.18 4.28 13.17
C GLU A 295 -24.21 3.32 13.84
N GLN A 296 -23.21 2.84 13.12
CA GLN A 296 -22.19 1.91 13.62
C GLN A 296 -20.95 2.63 14.19
N CYS A 297 -20.76 3.90 13.83
CA CYS A 297 -19.58 4.67 14.20
C CYS A 297 -19.63 5.08 15.69
N ILE A 298 -18.69 4.55 16.47
CA ILE A 298 -18.50 4.86 17.89
C ILE A 298 -17.60 6.08 18.16
N GLY A 299 -17.16 6.77 17.11
CA GLY A 299 -16.38 8.00 17.25
C GLY A 299 -14.94 7.81 17.76
N CYS A 300 -14.31 6.65 17.54
CA CYS A 300 -12.98 6.35 18.10
C CYS A 300 -11.80 7.09 17.45
N GLY A 301 -11.97 7.71 16.28
CA GLY A 301 -10.92 8.46 15.58
C GLY A 301 -9.78 7.59 15.00
N LEU A 302 -9.94 6.28 14.91
CA LEU A 302 -8.87 5.41 14.42
C LEU A 302 -8.65 5.57 12.90
N CYS A 303 -9.72 5.82 12.13
CA CYS A 303 -9.65 6.12 10.69
C CYS A 303 -8.85 7.40 10.40
N THR A 304 -8.99 8.46 11.21
CA THR A 304 -8.19 9.68 11.09
C THR A 304 -6.73 9.42 11.47
N THR A 305 -6.50 8.52 12.42
CA THR A 305 -5.17 8.10 12.86
C THR A 305 -4.42 7.29 11.79
N VAL A 306 -5.09 6.37 11.09
CA VAL A 306 -4.44 5.48 10.12
C VAL A 306 -4.42 6.02 8.70
N CYS A 307 -5.15 7.09 8.39
CA CYS A 307 -5.21 7.66 7.05
C CYS A 307 -4.09 8.68 6.80
N PRO A 308 -3.06 8.36 6.00
CA PRO A 308 -1.95 9.29 5.73
C PRO A 308 -2.32 10.41 4.75
N ALA A 309 -3.49 10.30 4.11
CA ALA A 309 -3.99 11.24 3.11
C ALA A 309 -5.03 12.23 3.66
N ASN A 310 -5.31 12.17 4.97
CA ASN A 310 -6.28 13.04 5.65
C ASN A 310 -7.68 13.04 5.02
N VAL A 311 -8.20 11.84 4.71
CA VAL A 311 -9.54 11.66 4.09
C VAL A 311 -10.67 11.87 5.10
N PHE A 312 -10.40 11.62 6.39
CA PHE A 312 -11.40 11.59 7.46
C PHE A 312 -11.16 12.72 8.47
N GLU A 313 -12.25 13.30 8.96
CA GLU A 313 -12.26 14.20 10.11
C GLU A 313 -13.28 13.73 11.16
N MET A 314 -13.15 14.27 12.38
CA MET A 314 -14.12 14.03 13.46
C MET A 314 -15.05 15.24 13.54
N ASP A 315 -16.33 15.03 13.32
CA ASP A 315 -17.35 16.05 13.49
C ASP A 315 -17.51 16.38 14.98
N SER A 316 -17.41 17.67 15.31
CA SER A 316 -17.48 18.18 16.68
C SER A 316 -18.88 18.03 17.30
N SER A 317 -19.92 18.01 16.47
CA SER A 317 -21.32 17.94 16.92
C SER A 317 -21.76 16.50 17.18
N THR A 318 -21.55 15.61 16.22
CA THR A 318 -21.95 14.20 16.31
C THR A 318 -20.91 13.34 17.03
N LYS A 319 -19.67 13.83 17.19
CA LYS A 319 -18.49 13.07 17.62
C LYS A 319 -18.22 11.83 16.75
N LYS A 320 -18.73 11.81 15.51
CA LYS A 320 -18.54 10.73 14.55
C LYS A 320 -17.51 11.12 13.50
N SER A 321 -16.98 10.12 12.82
CA SER A 321 -16.06 10.34 11.71
C SER A 321 -16.83 10.63 10.43
N THR A 322 -16.33 11.56 9.62
CA THR A 322 -16.89 11.93 8.31
C THR A 322 -15.79 11.96 7.25
N VAL A 323 -16.16 11.69 6.00
CA VAL A 323 -15.25 11.77 4.85
C VAL A 323 -15.26 13.20 4.31
N VAL A 324 -14.12 13.88 4.36
CA VAL A 324 -13.98 15.29 3.94
C VAL A 324 -13.14 15.47 2.68
N ASN A 325 -12.27 14.50 2.36
CA ASN A 325 -11.34 14.60 1.23
C ASN A 325 -11.24 13.27 0.48
N LEU A 326 -12.33 12.88 -0.20
CA LEU A 326 -12.39 11.61 -0.92
C LEU A 326 -11.39 11.56 -2.10
N ASP A 327 -11.12 12.69 -2.75
CA ASP A 327 -10.18 12.76 -3.88
C ASP A 327 -8.74 12.39 -3.51
N ALA A 328 -8.34 12.62 -2.25
CA ALA A 328 -7.04 12.22 -1.75
C ALA A 328 -6.92 10.70 -1.46
N CYS A 329 -8.05 9.98 -1.42
CA CYS A 329 -8.07 8.55 -1.11
C CYS A 329 -7.23 7.74 -2.10
N GLN A 330 -6.42 6.83 -1.55
CA GLN A 330 -5.52 5.92 -2.30
C GLN A 330 -6.02 4.47 -2.28
N ALA A 331 -7.26 4.25 -1.83
CA ALA A 331 -7.87 2.91 -1.72
C ALA A 331 -6.97 1.88 -1.00
N CYS A 332 -6.30 2.31 0.09
CA CYS A 332 -5.31 1.46 0.78
C CYS A 332 -5.92 0.46 1.78
N GLY A 333 -7.15 0.73 2.25
CA GLY A 333 -7.89 -0.13 3.17
C GLY A 333 -7.51 -0.05 4.64
N ALA A 334 -6.53 0.77 5.03
CA ALA A 334 -6.07 0.88 6.43
C ALA A 334 -7.20 1.24 7.41
N CYS A 335 -8.13 2.11 7.00
CA CYS A 335 -9.27 2.53 7.81
C CYS A 335 -10.27 1.39 8.04
N ILE A 336 -10.52 0.57 7.02
CA ILE A 336 -11.44 -0.57 7.08
C ILE A 336 -10.84 -1.63 8.00
N GLU A 337 -9.57 -2.00 7.76
CA GLU A 337 -8.84 -3.01 8.54
C GLU A 337 -8.82 -2.72 10.04
N ASN A 338 -8.79 -1.43 10.41
CA ASN A 338 -8.69 -1.04 11.82
C ASN A 338 -10.01 -0.55 12.41
N CYS A 339 -11.14 -0.56 11.67
CA CYS A 339 -12.41 -0.10 12.23
C CYS A 339 -12.98 -1.14 13.23
N PRO A 340 -13.13 -0.81 14.53
CA PRO A 340 -13.56 -1.78 15.54
C PRO A 340 -15.04 -2.19 15.42
N LYS A 341 -15.83 -1.44 14.66
CA LYS A 341 -17.26 -1.62 14.46
C LYS A 341 -17.62 -1.83 12.99
N GLU A 342 -16.62 -1.96 12.12
CA GLU A 342 -16.83 -2.15 10.68
C GLU A 342 -17.71 -1.06 10.02
N ALA A 343 -17.75 0.12 10.64
CA ALA A 343 -18.57 1.26 10.25
C ALA A 343 -18.10 1.99 8.97
N ILE A 344 -17.27 1.36 8.12
CA ILE A 344 -16.70 1.98 6.92
C ILE A 344 -17.00 1.10 5.72
N GLU A 345 -17.83 1.60 4.81
CA GLU A 345 -18.12 0.95 3.54
C GLU A 345 -17.18 1.46 2.45
N SER A 346 -16.83 0.58 1.50
CA SER A 346 -16.04 0.95 0.34
C SER A 346 -16.31 0.04 -0.84
N ASN A 347 -15.90 0.47 -2.03
CA ASN A 347 -15.99 -0.32 -3.26
C ASN A 347 -14.67 -1.00 -3.67
N PHE A 348 -13.72 -1.18 -2.74
CA PHE A 348 -12.44 -1.82 -2.99
C PHE A 348 -12.03 -2.71 -1.80
N ARG A 349 -11.18 -3.72 -2.04
CA ARG A 349 -10.70 -4.62 -0.96
C ARG A 349 -9.49 -4.05 -0.23
N ALA A 350 -9.48 -4.16 1.09
CA ALA A 350 -8.31 -3.90 1.93
C ALA A 350 -7.27 -5.03 1.81
N GLY A 351 -5.99 -4.74 2.08
CA GLY A 351 -4.97 -5.77 2.32
C GLY A 351 -4.29 -6.45 1.11
N ILE A 352 -4.59 -6.09 -0.14
CA ILE A 352 -3.97 -6.74 -1.33
C ILE A 352 -3.02 -5.78 -2.06
N CYS A 353 -1.70 -5.85 -1.87
CA CYS A 353 -0.73 -5.14 -2.73
C CYS A 353 -0.77 -5.70 -4.14
N SER A 354 -0.81 -4.79 -5.10
CA SER A 354 -0.90 -5.09 -6.52
C SER A 354 0.36 -4.68 -7.29
N CYS A 355 1.52 -4.52 -6.63
CA CYS A 355 2.74 -4.22 -7.38
C CYS A 355 3.10 -5.42 -8.28
N PRO A 356 3.68 -5.20 -9.49
CA PRO A 356 4.00 -6.29 -10.41
C PRO A 356 4.85 -7.37 -9.76
N THR A 357 5.76 -6.97 -8.87
CA THR A 357 6.62 -7.91 -8.14
C THR A 357 5.80 -8.85 -7.26
N CYS A 358 4.84 -8.34 -6.48
CA CYS A 358 3.95 -9.18 -5.66
C CYS A 358 3.03 -10.03 -6.53
N THR A 359 2.52 -9.51 -7.66
CA THR A 359 1.70 -10.28 -8.60
C THR A 359 2.49 -11.40 -9.27
N VAL A 360 3.72 -11.16 -9.72
CA VAL A 360 4.60 -12.20 -10.27
C VAL A 360 4.92 -13.25 -9.21
N ILE A 361 5.23 -12.83 -7.98
CA ILE A 361 5.49 -13.77 -6.86
C ILE A 361 4.23 -14.58 -6.52
N ASN A 362 3.05 -13.96 -6.49
CA ASN A 362 1.79 -14.64 -6.18
C ASN A 362 1.31 -15.51 -7.34
N ALA A 363 1.48 -15.07 -8.59
CA ALA A 363 1.19 -15.85 -9.80
C ALA A 363 2.13 -17.06 -9.92
N ALA A 364 3.42 -16.89 -9.59
CA ALA A 364 4.36 -17.99 -9.52
C ALA A 364 3.98 -19.00 -8.41
N LYS A 365 3.38 -18.51 -7.31
CA LYS A 365 2.82 -19.37 -6.25
C LYS A 365 1.49 -20.02 -6.60
N SER A 366 0.69 -19.39 -7.47
CA SER A 366 -0.61 -19.88 -7.92
C SER A 366 -0.55 -20.68 -9.22
N LEU A 367 0.64 -20.98 -9.75
CA LEU A 367 0.85 -21.96 -10.82
C LEU A 367 0.38 -23.33 -10.30
N GLY A 368 -0.92 -23.61 -10.50
CA GLY A 368 -1.61 -24.80 -10.00
C GLY A 368 -2.95 -24.53 -9.31
N GLN A 369 -3.37 -23.28 -9.12
CA GLN A 369 -4.68 -22.93 -8.55
C GLN A 369 -5.52 -22.07 -9.53
N PRO A 370 -6.84 -22.32 -9.65
CA PRO A 370 -7.70 -21.62 -10.60
C PRO A 370 -7.81 -20.12 -10.28
N ALA A 371 -7.97 -19.31 -11.35
CA ALA A 371 -8.04 -17.86 -11.27
C ALA A 371 -9.22 -17.40 -10.40
N TYR A 372 -8.91 -16.59 -9.39
CA TYR A 372 -9.86 -16.10 -8.40
C TYR A 372 -10.77 -14.99 -8.96
N ASN A 373 -12.08 -15.20 -8.90
CA ASN A 373 -13.10 -14.28 -9.40
C ASN A 373 -13.30 -13.11 -8.41
N GLN A 374 -13.09 -11.87 -8.86
CA GLN A 374 -13.04 -10.67 -8.00
C GLN A 374 -14.41 -10.25 -7.41
N ASN A 375 -15.49 -10.92 -7.81
CA ASN A 375 -16.88 -10.58 -7.44
C ASN A 375 -17.52 -11.50 -6.40
N GLU A 376 -16.82 -12.47 -5.83
CA GLU A 376 -17.40 -13.31 -4.77
C GLU A 376 -17.22 -12.68 -3.38
N PRO A 377 -18.29 -12.61 -2.56
CA PRO A 377 -18.18 -12.20 -1.16
C PRO A 377 -17.27 -13.17 -0.40
N VAL A 378 -16.57 -12.64 0.61
CA VAL A 378 -15.73 -13.43 1.50
C VAL A 378 -16.64 -14.44 2.22
N VAL A 379 -16.41 -15.73 1.99
CA VAL A 379 -16.83 -16.74 2.94
C VAL A 379 -15.95 -16.54 4.17
N ASP A 380 -16.53 -16.01 5.23
CA ASP A 380 -15.89 -15.97 6.53
C ASP A 380 -15.42 -17.39 6.88
N ALA A 381 -14.18 -17.50 7.36
CA ALA A 381 -13.73 -18.71 8.00
C ALA A 381 -14.55 -18.92 9.28
N ALA A 382 -15.69 -19.59 9.16
CA ALA A 382 -16.52 -20.07 10.25
C ALA A 382 -17.26 -21.32 9.78
N ASP A 383 -16.69 -22.50 10.01
CA ASP A 383 -17.26 -23.46 10.98
C ASP A 383 -16.34 -24.70 11.12
N PRO A 384 -15.80 -25.03 12.31
CA PRO A 384 -15.15 -26.33 12.53
C PRO A 384 -16.13 -27.51 12.43
N ALA A 385 -17.44 -27.25 12.38
CA ALA A 385 -18.48 -28.28 12.38
C ALA A 385 -18.73 -28.96 11.01
N GLN A 386 -18.07 -28.54 9.93
CA GLN A 386 -18.36 -29.03 8.57
C GLN A 386 -17.40 -30.12 8.04
N CYS A 387 -16.55 -30.68 8.89
CA CYS A 387 -15.66 -31.78 8.49
C CYS A 387 -16.26 -33.20 8.61
N CYS A 388 -17.55 -33.37 8.95
CA CYS A 388 -18.12 -34.69 9.24
C CYS A 388 -19.39 -35.09 8.47
N ASP A 389 -19.65 -34.53 7.28
CA ASP A 389 -20.90 -34.86 6.53
C ASP A 389 -20.73 -35.32 5.08
N SER A 390 -19.52 -35.74 4.69
CA SER A 390 -19.35 -36.49 3.44
C SER A 390 -18.52 -37.73 3.71
N GLY A 391 -19.19 -38.87 3.83
CA GLY A 391 -18.59 -40.19 4.00
C GLY A 391 -17.62 -40.50 2.87
N ALA A 392 -16.35 -40.18 3.08
CA ALA A 392 -15.17 -40.67 2.36
C ALA A 392 -13.92 -39.99 2.93
N CYS A 393 -13.55 -40.28 4.18
CA CYS A 393 -12.19 -40.06 4.66
C CYS A 393 -11.79 -41.26 5.51
N ASP A 394 -11.01 -42.12 4.89
CA ASP A 394 -10.33 -43.25 5.51
C ASP A 394 -9.23 -42.67 6.41
N CYS A 395 -9.47 -42.65 7.72
CA CYS A 395 -8.48 -42.29 8.73
C CYS A 395 -8.18 -43.55 9.53
N GLN A 396 -7.24 -44.34 9.02
CA GLN A 396 -6.64 -45.43 9.78
C GLN A 396 -5.71 -44.84 10.85
N ASP A 397 -6.16 -45.02 12.09
CA ASP A 397 -5.40 -45.45 13.27
C ASP A 397 -3.90 -45.14 13.32
N GLU A 398 -3.50 -44.28 14.25
CA GLU A 398 -2.52 -44.69 15.28
C GLU A 398 -2.93 -44.12 16.65
N ALA A 399 -2.75 -44.97 17.66
CA ALA A 399 -3.44 -44.98 18.95
C ALA A 399 -2.96 -43.94 19.99
N ALA A 400 -3.85 -43.73 20.96
CA ALA A 400 -3.79 -42.83 22.13
C ALA A 400 -2.76 -43.25 23.23
N PRO A 401 -2.66 -42.59 24.42
CA PRO A 401 -3.75 -42.56 25.42
C PRO A 401 -3.98 -41.24 26.21
N ASP A 402 -5.27 -41.00 26.45
CA ASP A 402 -5.95 -40.63 27.71
C ASP A 402 -5.32 -39.68 28.74
N SER A 403 -6.07 -38.65 29.15
CA SER A 403 -6.78 -38.69 30.45
C SER A 403 -7.59 -37.41 30.79
N HIS A 404 -8.80 -37.64 31.34
CA HIS A 404 -9.70 -36.74 32.10
C HIS A 404 -10.45 -35.63 31.31
N ALA A 405 -11.73 -35.72 30.95
CA ALA A 405 -12.96 -36.00 31.72
C ALA A 405 -13.17 -35.07 32.92
N GLU A 406 -14.05 -34.05 32.77
CA GLU A 406 -15.30 -33.91 33.55
C GLU A 406 -16.00 -32.55 33.31
N SER A 407 -17.33 -32.61 33.42
CA SER A 407 -18.31 -31.51 33.56
C SER A 407 -18.90 -30.88 32.30
N ASP A 408 -19.73 -31.68 31.61
CA ASP A 408 -20.72 -31.21 30.65
C ASP A 408 -22.10 -31.72 31.10
N GLU A 409 -22.76 -31.00 32.02
CA GLU A 409 -24.17 -31.26 32.33
C GLU A 409 -24.84 -30.07 33.03
N LEU A 410 -24.98 -28.93 32.34
CA LEU A 410 -26.01 -27.95 32.67
C LEU A 410 -26.23 -27.01 31.48
N TYR A 411 -27.50 -26.83 31.13
CA TYR A 411 -28.03 -26.01 30.03
C TYR A 411 -28.30 -26.70 28.68
N ARG A 412 -29.05 -27.81 28.76
CA ARG A 412 -30.08 -28.11 27.77
C ARG A 412 -31.43 -27.56 28.27
N ASN A 413 -31.93 -26.49 27.64
CA ASN A 413 -33.35 -26.20 27.34
C ASN A 413 -33.66 -24.70 27.33
N GLY A 414 -34.16 -24.22 26.19
CA GLY A 414 -34.96 -22.99 26.13
C GLY A 414 -34.83 -22.18 24.84
N LEU A 415 -35.70 -22.49 23.86
CA LEU A 415 -36.46 -21.54 23.00
C LEU A 415 -35.65 -20.52 22.16
N THR A 416 -35.87 -20.29 20.86
CA THR A 416 -37.04 -20.46 20.00
C THR A 416 -36.57 -20.30 18.54
N LYS A 417 -37.13 -21.08 17.62
CA LYS A 417 -36.98 -20.93 16.17
C LYS A 417 -37.61 -19.60 15.69
N VAL A 418 -36.91 -18.86 14.84
CA VAL A 418 -37.55 -18.12 13.73
C VAL A 418 -36.82 -18.53 12.46
N ALA A 419 -37.50 -19.36 11.67
CA ALA A 419 -37.08 -19.76 10.34
C ALA A 419 -37.28 -18.58 9.39
N VAL A 420 -36.26 -18.23 8.61
CA VAL A 420 -36.44 -17.46 7.37
C VAL A 420 -36.10 -18.39 6.22
N THR A 421 -37.13 -18.68 5.45
CA THR A 421 -37.17 -19.54 4.27
C THR A 421 -36.20 -19.06 3.19
N HIS A 422 -35.33 -19.96 2.73
CA HIS A 422 -34.71 -19.86 1.42
C HIS A 422 -35.79 -20.04 0.34
N ASN A 423 -35.88 -19.09 -0.59
CA ASN A 423 -36.42 -19.40 -1.91
C ASN A 423 -35.46 -18.86 -2.98
N LYS A 424 -35.09 -19.76 -3.89
CA LYS A 424 -34.21 -19.52 -5.03
C LYS A 424 -35.00 -18.86 -6.16
N GLU A 425 -34.43 -17.82 -6.76
CA GLU A 425 -34.24 -17.57 -8.21
C GLU A 425 -34.27 -16.07 -8.59
N PRO A 426 -33.52 -15.69 -9.66
CA PRO A 426 -32.95 -14.37 -9.80
C PRO A 426 -33.84 -13.43 -10.63
N VAL A 427 -34.00 -12.19 -10.18
CA VAL A 427 -34.60 -11.13 -10.99
C VAL A 427 -33.55 -10.05 -11.24
N LEU A 428 -32.90 -10.15 -12.41
CA LEU A 428 -32.27 -9.03 -13.09
C LEU A 428 -33.33 -7.94 -13.30
N ARG A 429 -33.25 -6.83 -12.56
CA ARG A 429 -33.86 -5.56 -12.97
C ARG A 429 -32.75 -4.61 -13.40
N VAL A 430 -32.50 -4.64 -14.70
CA VAL A 430 -31.93 -3.51 -15.44
C VAL A 430 -32.87 -2.33 -15.25
N ILE A 431 -32.39 -1.25 -14.64
CA ILE A 431 -33.07 0.05 -14.73
C ILE A 431 -32.37 0.79 -15.86
N ASP A 432 -33.00 0.71 -17.04
CA ASP A 432 -32.81 1.66 -18.12
C ASP A 432 -33.30 3.04 -17.66
N ASN A 433 -32.46 4.07 -17.83
CA ASN A 433 -32.90 5.45 -17.95
C ASN A 433 -31.75 6.32 -18.45
N ILE A 434 -31.51 6.30 -19.77
CA ILE A 434 -31.01 7.46 -20.51
C ILE A 434 -31.74 7.48 -21.86
N SER A 435 -32.84 8.24 -21.92
CA SER A 435 -33.43 8.68 -23.19
C SER A 435 -32.47 9.67 -23.83
N LEU A 436 -31.88 9.27 -24.96
CA LEU A 436 -31.15 10.15 -25.86
C LEU A 436 -32.16 10.71 -26.87
N ASP A 437 -32.63 11.94 -26.62
CA ASP A 437 -33.40 12.68 -27.62
C ASP A 437 -32.44 13.21 -28.68
N LYS A 438 -32.54 12.66 -29.90
CA LYS A 438 -31.89 13.17 -31.11
C LYS A 438 -32.97 13.73 -32.02
N THR A 439 -32.95 15.04 -32.15
CA THR A 439 -33.51 15.83 -33.25
C THR A 439 -33.11 15.29 -34.63
N LYS A 440 -34.09 15.12 -35.53
CA LYS A 440 -34.10 15.48 -36.96
C LYS A 440 -35.50 15.22 -37.54
N GLU A 441 -36.24 16.26 -37.88
CA GLU A 441 -36.47 16.74 -39.28
C GLU A 441 -37.19 15.71 -40.15
N ASP A 442 -38.49 15.92 -40.39
CA ASP A 442 -39.08 16.10 -41.73
C ASP A 442 -40.61 16.31 -41.65
N SER A 443 -41.10 17.19 -42.53
CA SER A 443 -42.47 17.73 -42.76
C SER A 443 -42.95 18.92 -41.93
#